data_AF-A0AA91SXH3-F1
#
_entry.id   AF-A0AA91SXH3-F1
#
_cell.length_a   1.000
_cell.length_b   1.000
_cell.length_c   1.000
_cell.angle_alpha   90.00
_cell.angle_beta   90.00
_cell.angle_gamma   90.00
#
_symmetry.space_group_name_H-M   'P 1'
#
loop_
_entity.id
_entity.type
_entity.pdbx_description
1 polymer ?
#
loop_
_entity_poly.entity_id
_entity_poly.type
_entity_poly.pdbx_seq_one_letter_code
_entity_poly.pdbx_strand_id
1 'polypeptide(L)'
;MNREYFKATIQQLLSEEKTGKIYRQRKIDVEPAFGHLKACLGFTRFSVRGKQQTNNEIGFALMAVNLRKYRLNMPTIKEDSSNNFKNRRLKILFTIFGRLFDGS
;
A
#
# COMPACT_ATOMS: atom_id res chain seq x y z
N MET A 1 -1.58 -3.81 36.04
CA MET A 1 -2.44 -3.52 34.87
C MET A 1 -2.88 -4.85 34.27
N ASN A 2 -4.19 -5.13 34.16
CA ASN A 2 -4.73 -6.49 33.92
C ASN A 2 -5.05 -6.72 32.42
N ARG A 3 -4.65 -7.87 31.86
CA ARG A 3 -4.93 -8.27 30.45
C ARG A 3 -6.42 -8.40 30.16
N GLU A 4 -7.21 -8.86 31.14
CA GLU A 4 -8.64 -9.06 30.97
C GLU A 4 -9.39 -7.74 30.78
N TYR A 5 -8.91 -6.67 31.40
CA TYR A 5 -9.45 -5.32 31.21
C TYR A 5 -9.38 -4.90 29.73
N PHE A 6 -8.22 -5.04 29.09
CA PHE A 6 -8.06 -4.66 27.68
C PHE A 6 -8.89 -5.53 26.73
N LYS A 7 -9.00 -6.84 27.00
CA LYS A 7 -9.86 -7.72 26.20
C LYS A 7 -11.31 -7.27 26.25
N ALA A 8 -11.83 -6.97 27.44
CA ALA A 8 -13.19 -6.49 27.62
C ALA A 8 -13.43 -5.16 26.88
N THR A 9 -12.50 -4.21 26.99
CA THR A 9 -12.57 -2.94 26.26
C THR A 9 -12.60 -3.13 24.74
N ILE A 10 -11.72 -3.99 24.20
CA ILE A 10 -11.70 -4.27 22.75
C ILE A 10 -13.01 -4.93 22.33
N GLN A 11 -13.50 -5.89 23.11
CA GLN A 11 -14.74 -6.59 22.78
C GLN A 11 -15.95 -5.65 22.77
N GLN A 12 -16.01 -4.72 23.73
CA GLN A 12 -17.03 -3.67 23.75
C GLN A 12 -16.94 -2.78 22.49
N LEU A 13 -15.75 -2.31 22.13
CA LEU A 13 -15.53 -1.50 20.92
C LEU A 13 -15.88 -2.27 19.63
N LEU A 14 -15.61 -3.57 19.57
CA LEU A 14 -15.96 -4.40 18.41
C LEU A 14 -17.46 -4.72 18.33
N SER A 15 -18.16 -4.73 19.47
CA SER A 15 -19.60 -4.98 19.55
C SER A 15 -20.44 -3.74 19.19
N GLU A 16 -19.90 -2.54 19.35
CA GLU A 16 -20.57 -1.30 18.95
C GLU A 16 -20.75 -1.25 17.42
N GLU A 17 -21.96 -0.93 16.95
CA GLU A 17 -22.30 -1.00 15.52
C GLU A 17 -21.40 -0.12 14.65
N LYS A 18 -21.15 1.13 15.07
CA LYS A 18 -20.33 2.09 14.34
C LYS A 18 -18.87 1.64 14.25
N THR A 19 -18.29 1.30 15.39
CA THR A 19 -16.86 0.93 15.50
C THR A 19 -16.60 -0.45 14.89
N GLY A 20 -17.52 -1.41 15.09
CA GLY A 20 -17.49 -2.72 14.47
C GLY A 20 -17.57 -2.67 12.95
N LYS A 21 -18.41 -1.79 12.37
CA LYS A 21 -18.48 -1.59 10.91
C LYS A 21 -17.15 -1.09 10.33
N ILE A 22 -16.53 -0.10 10.99
CA ILE A 22 -15.20 0.42 10.58
C ILE A 22 -14.14 -0.69 10.65
N TYR A 23 -14.17 -1.50 11.71
CA TYR A 23 -13.22 -2.60 11.87
C TYR A 23 -13.37 -3.65 10.76
N ARG A 24 -14.61 -4.03 10.41
CA ARG A 24 -14.86 -4.96 9.28
C ARG A 24 -14.34 -4.41 7.95
N GLN A 25 -14.53 -3.12 7.68
CA GLN A 25 -14.01 -2.50 6.47
C GLN A 25 -12.47 -2.56 6.41
N ARG A 26 -11.80 -2.28 7.55
CA ARG A 26 -10.34 -2.37 7.63
C ARG A 26 -9.81 -3.78 7.38
N LYS A 27 -10.53 -4.82 7.80
CA LYS A 27 -10.16 -6.20 7.47
C LYS A 27 -10.16 -6.49 5.98
N ILE A 28 -11.05 -5.86 5.23
CA ILE A 28 -11.18 -6.07 3.78
C ILE A 28 -10.19 -5.19 3.01
N ASP A 29 -10.01 -3.94 3.41
CA ASP A 29 -9.22 -3.00 2.62
C ASP A 29 -7.78 -2.87 3.10
N VAL A 30 -7.63 -2.70 4.42
CA VAL A 30 -6.36 -2.29 5.04
C VAL A 30 -5.46 -3.50 5.27
N GLU A 31 -6.00 -4.58 5.85
CA GLU A 31 -5.22 -5.79 6.14
C GLU A 31 -4.59 -6.40 4.87
N PRO A 32 -5.28 -6.52 3.72
CA PRO A 32 -4.66 -7.05 2.51
C PRO A 32 -3.57 -6.16 1.94
N ALA A 33 -3.71 -4.83 2.02
CA ALA A 33 -2.66 -3.91 1.59
C ALA A 33 -1.36 -4.09 2.40
N PHE A 34 -1.48 -4.21 3.72
CA PHE A 34 -0.34 -4.52 4.59
C PHE A 34 0.21 -5.94 4.39
N GLY A 35 -0.66 -6.91 4.13
CA GLY A 35 -0.26 -8.27 3.77
C GLY A 35 0.59 -8.29 2.49
N HIS A 36 0.18 -7.55 1.47
CA HIS A 36 0.94 -7.39 0.23
C HIS A 36 2.29 -6.71 0.47
N LEU A 37 2.35 -5.63 1.25
CA LEU A 37 3.62 -4.97 1.58
C LEU A 37 4.61 -5.95 2.24
N LYS A 38 4.15 -6.73 3.20
CA LYS A 38 4.97 -7.73 3.88
C LYS A 38 5.41 -8.87 2.95
N ALA A 39 4.48 -9.47 2.23
CA ALA A 39 4.77 -10.64 1.40
C ALA A 39 5.53 -10.30 0.11
N CYS A 40 5.26 -9.15 -0.49
CA CYS A 40 5.84 -8.77 -1.79
C CYS A 40 7.17 -8.02 -1.66
N LEU A 41 7.33 -7.21 -0.61
CA LEU A 41 8.50 -6.36 -0.42
C LEU A 41 9.31 -6.69 0.83
N GLY A 42 8.87 -7.66 1.65
CA GLY A 42 9.52 -7.93 2.94
C GLY A 42 9.39 -6.78 3.94
N PHE A 43 8.43 -5.86 3.74
CA PHE A 43 8.29 -4.64 4.52
C PHE A 43 7.73 -4.95 5.93
N THR A 44 8.61 -5.34 6.85
CA THR A 44 8.27 -5.72 8.22
C THR A 44 8.58 -4.63 9.24
N ARG A 45 9.49 -3.71 8.91
CA ARG A 45 9.90 -2.59 9.76
C ARG A 45 10.24 -1.38 8.90
N PHE A 46 10.04 -0.20 9.49
CA PHE A 46 10.61 1.03 8.95
C PHE A 46 12.12 1.06 9.20
N SER A 47 12.84 1.52 8.19
CA SER A 47 14.29 1.71 8.21
C SER A 47 14.63 3.08 8.80
N VAL A 48 13.77 4.07 8.59
CA VAL A 48 13.97 5.45 9.03
C VAL A 48 13.11 5.82 10.25
N ARG A 49 13.48 6.91 10.92
CA ARG A 49 12.75 7.45 12.08
C ARG A 49 12.33 8.89 11.79
N GLY A 50 11.20 9.31 12.38
CA GLY A 50 10.65 10.65 12.21
C GLY A 50 9.51 10.67 11.18
N LYS A 51 8.45 11.42 11.51
CA LYS A 51 7.15 11.39 10.81
C LYS A 51 7.27 11.57 9.29
N GLN A 52 8.02 12.56 8.84
CA GLN A 52 8.18 12.85 7.41
C GLN A 52 8.93 11.72 6.68
N GLN A 53 10.01 11.21 7.27
CA GLN A 53 10.83 10.16 6.65
C GLN A 53 10.04 8.84 6.57
N THR A 54 9.34 8.48 7.64
CA THR A 54 8.45 7.30 7.68
C THR A 54 7.33 7.40 6.64
N ASN A 55 6.75 8.59 6.44
CA ASN A 55 5.75 8.83 5.38
C ASN A 55 6.32 8.62 3.98
N ASN A 56 7.55 9.08 3.73
CA ASN A 56 8.21 8.86 2.45
C ASN A 56 8.51 7.37 2.22
N GLU A 57 9.00 6.66 3.24
CA GLU A 57 9.33 5.23 3.16
C GLU A 57 8.10 4.39 2.79
N ILE A 58 6.96 4.60 3.45
CA ILE A 58 5.72 3.87 3.10
C ILE A 58 5.19 4.28 1.72
N GLY A 59 5.35 5.55 1.33
CA GLY A 59 5.01 6.02 -0.01
C GLY A 59 5.77 5.26 -1.10
N PHE A 60 7.09 5.08 -0.93
CA PHE A 60 7.90 4.28 -1.84
C PHE A 60 7.50 2.81 -1.86
N ALA A 61 7.24 2.22 -0.70
CA ALA A 61 6.81 0.82 -0.62
C ALA A 61 5.48 0.60 -1.36
N LEU A 62 4.51 1.50 -1.17
CA LEU A 62 3.23 1.45 -1.88
C LEU A 62 3.40 1.65 -3.39
N MET A 63 4.27 2.58 -3.81
CA MET A 63 4.60 2.76 -5.23
C MET A 63 5.20 1.48 -5.83
N ALA A 64 6.13 0.82 -5.14
CA ALA A 64 6.72 -0.43 -5.60
C ALA A 64 5.67 -1.55 -5.75
N VAL A 65 4.72 -1.67 -4.81
CA VAL A 65 3.59 -2.61 -4.94
C VAL A 65 2.71 -2.27 -6.15
N ASN A 66 2.39 -1.00 -6.36
CA ASN A 66 1.56 -0.56 -7.48
C ASN A 66 2.25 -0.82 -8.83
N LEU A 67 3.56 -0.56 -8.93
CA LEU A 67 4.35 -0.87 -10.13
C LEU A 67 4.37 -2.38 -10.43
N ARG A 68 4.47 -3.23 -9.40
CA ARG A 68 4.39 -4.68 -9.56
C ARG A 68 3.02 -5.12 -10.09
N LYS A 69 1.93 -4.58 -9.54
CA LYS A 69 0.56 -4.82 -10.04
C LYS A 69 0.40 -4.36 -11.49
N TYR A 70 0.90 -3.17 -11.82
CA TYR A 70 0.85 -2.63 -13.17
C TYR A 70 1.58 -3.52 -14.18
N ARG A 71 2.77 -4.02 -13.84
CA ARG A 71 3.51 -4.97 -14.69
C ARG A 71 2.73 -6.27 -14.93
N LEU A 72 2.05 -6.79 -13.91
CA LEU A 72 1.28 -8.03 -14.03
C LEU A 72 0.00 -7.84 -14.85
N ASN A 73 -0.62 -6.67 -14.73
CA ASN A 73 -1.85 -6.31 -15.46
C ASN A 73 -1.55 -5.73 -16.85
N MET A 74 -0.28 -5.56 -17.20
CA MET A 74 0.11 -5.09 -18.52
C MET A 74 -0.11 -6.21 -19.54
N PRO A 75 -0.96 -6.01 -20.56
CA PRO A 75 -1.04 -6.96 -21.66
C PRO A 75 0.34 -7.04 -22.30
N THR A 76 0.89 -8.25 -22.39
CA THR A 76 2.17 -8.49 -23.07
C THR A 76 1.98 -8.16 -24.55
N ILE A 77 2.30 -6.92 -24.94
CA ILE A 77 2.51 -6.61 -26.35
C ILE A 77 3.74 -7.42 -26.75
N LYS A 78 3.50 -8.47 -27.55
CA LYS A 78 4.56 -9.27 -28.16
C LYS A 78 5.46 -8.30 -28.94
N GLU A 79 6.75 -8.36 -28.62
CA GLU A 79 7.89 -7.79 -29.37
C GLU A 79 7.77 -6.32 -29.80
N ASP A 80 8.32 -5.41 -29.01
CA ASP A 80 8.84 -4.15 -29.54
C ASP A 80 10.19 -3.85 -28.87
N SER A 81 11.24 -3.92 -29.69
CA SER A 81 12.60 -3.40 -29.52
C SER A 81 12.90 -2.64 -28.20
N SER A 82 13.96 -3.08 -27.52
CA SER A 82 14.46 -2.57 -26.21
C SER A 82 14.49 -1.04 -26.03
N ASN A 83 14.66 -0.28 -27.13
CA ASN A 83 14.70 1.18 -27.12
C ASN A 83 13.33 1.86 -26.94
N ASN A 84 12.23 1.24 -27.42
CA ASN A 84 10.88 1.77 -27.21
C ASN A 84 10.34 1.50 -25.80
N PHE A 85 10.86 0.46 -25.13
CA PHE A 85 10.41 0.08 -23.79
C PHE A 85 10.89 1.05 -22.70
N LYS A 86 12.12 1.59 -22.82
CA LYS A 86 12.65 2.60 -21.88
C LYS A 86 11.86 3.91 -21.94
N ASN A 87 11.51 4.36 -23.15
CA ASN A 87 10.72 5.57 -23.37
C ASN A 87 9.27 5.43 -22.91
N ARG A 88 8.65 4.26 -23.10
CA ARG A 88 7.33 3.95 -22.52
C ARG A 88 7.36 3.89 -21.00
N ARG A 89 8.37 3.23 -20.40
CA ARG A 89 8.55 3.18 -18.95
C ARG A 89 8.70 4.58 -18.34
N LEU A 90 9.52 5.44 -18.95
CA LEU A 90 9.68 6.83 -18.52
C LEU A 90 8.38 7.62 -18.64
N LYS A 91 7.64 7.51 -19.77
CA LYS A 91 6.32 8.15 -19.93
C LYS A 91 5.30 7.69 -18.91
N ILE A 92 5.25 6.39 -18.61
CA ILE A 92 4.33 5.81 -17.63
C ILE A 92 4.69 6.29 -16.22
N LEU A 93 5.97 6.25 -15.85
CA LEU A 93 6.45 6.81 -14.58
C LEU A 93 6.07 8.28 -14.45
N PHE A 94 6.29 9.08 -15.49
CA PHE A 94 5.95 10.51 -15.50
C PHE A 94 4.43 10.73 -15.33
N THR A 95 3.61 9.91 -15.98
CA THR A 95 2.14 10.00 -15.91
C THR A 95 1.61 9.58 -14.53
N ILE A 96 2.17 8.53 -13.94
CA ILE A 96 1.80 8.09 -12.58
C ILE A 96 2.23 9.14 -11.57
N PHE A 97 3.43 9.69 -11.70
CA PHE A 97 3.96 10.71 -10.79
C PHE A 97 3.13 12.00 -10.89
N GLY A 98 2.86 12.52 -12.08
CA GLY A 98 1.98 13.69 -12.27
C GLY A 98 0.59 13.49 -11.65
N ARG A 99 -0.06 12.34 -11.89
CA ARG A 99 -1.36 12.04 -11.27
C ARG A 99 -1.32 11.89 -9.74
N LEU A 100 -0.18 11.51 -9.16
CA LEU A 100 -0.03 11.36 -7.72
C LEU A 100 0.24 12.69 -7.00
N PHE A 101 0.84 13.67 -7.69
CA PHE A 101 1.27 14.94 -7.08
C PHE A 101 0.46 16.17 -7.54
N ASP A 102 -0.20 16.10 -8.70
CA ASP A 102 -1.03 17.20 -9.24
C ASP A 102 -2.52 17.07 -8.89
N GLY A 103 -2.87 16.17 -7.97
CA GLY A 103 -4.24 15.98 -7.47
C GLY A 103 -4.52 16.80 -6.21
N SER A 104 -4.77 18.10 -6.38
CA SER A 104 -5.40 19.00 -5.40
C SER A 104 -6.49 19.82 -6.08
#